data_AF-A0AAU4UQ28-F1
#
_entry.id   AF-A0AAU4UQ28-F1
#
_cell.length_a   1.000
_cell.length_b   1.000
_cell.length_c   1.000
_cell.angle_alpha   90.00
_cell.angle_beta   90.00
_cell.angle_gamma   90.00
#
_symmetry.space_group_name_H-M   'P 1'
#
loop_
_entity.id
_entity.type
_entity.pdbx_description
1 polymer ?
#
loop_
_entity_poly.entity_id
_entity_poly.type
_entity_poly.pdbx_seq_one_letter_code
_entity_poly.pdbx_strand_id
1 'polypeptide(L)'
;MTVAQASDIPRLAGVATVVADHSWPACLADQIAAADRALDEVLGVVRLGWRRRTPDPQDLLQHVAAALRTETGLGVVLNTSALHEHRLGDILTRRDLAALVPYDNRMMLAEAASQIPATAELDGSLIVDLPDCDAEMVITTDYLARQFPAARPHPARLSEFVRTLLTGSWP
;
A
#
# COMPACT_ATOMS: atom_id res chain seq x y z
N MET A 1 42.87 45.55 16.64
CA MET A 1 42.33 46.29 15.48
C MET A 1 42.75 45.56 14.21
N THR A 2 41.76 45.00 13.50
CA THR A 2 41.68 44.95 12.03
C THR A 2 42.76 44.17 11.24
N VAL A 3 42.34 42.98 10.78
CA VAL A 3 42.44 42.42 9.41
C VAL A 3 43.82 42.09 8.83
N ALA A 4 44.11 40.79 8.74
CA ALA A 4 44.83 40.17 7.62
C ALA A 4 43.75 39.39 6.82
N GLN A 5 43.22 39.92 5.72
CA GLN A 5 43.69 39.80 4.33
C GLN A 5 43.96 38.36 3.86
N ALA A 6 42.92 37.81 3.23
CA ALA A 6 42.89 37.04 1.98
C ALA A 6 44.08 36.13 1.67
N SER A 7 43.89 34.83 1.88
CA SER A 7 44.62 33.80 1.15
C SER A 7 43.61 32.83 0.53
N ASP A 8 43.68 32.77 -0.80
CA ASP A 8 43.39 31.63 -1.67
C ASP A 8 42.20 30.73 -1.36
N ILE A 9 41.09 31.02 -2.03
CA ILE A 9 40.15 29.98 -2.46
C ILE A 9 40.21 29.95 -3.99
N PRO A 10 40.75 28.88 -4.61
CA PRO A 10 40.63 28.72 -6.04
C PRO A 10 39.15 28.57 -6.40
N ARG A 11 38.67 29.47 -7.26
CA ARG A 11 37.38 29.36 -7.93
C ARG A 11 37.35 28.04 -8.68
N LEU A 12 36.62 27.04 -8.17
CA LEU A 12 36.18 25.88 -8.94
C LEU A 12 35.11 26.32 -9.93
N ALA A 13 35.53 27.08 -10.95
CA ALA A 13 34.86 27.18 -12.21
C ALA A 13 35.04 25.82 -12.92
N GLY A 14 34.19 24.85 -12.58
CA GLY A 14 34.39 23.49 -13.04
C GLY A 14 33.33 22.48 -12.63
N VAL A 15 32.11 22.92 -12.27
CA VAL A 15 30.94 22.02 -12.20
C VAL A 15 29.99 22.37 -13.32
N ALA A 16 30.56 22.51 -14.53
CA ALA A 16 29.80 22.40 -15.75
C ALA A 16 29.58 20.90 -16.00
N THR A 17 28.33 20.49 -15.79
CA THR A 17 27.70 19.53 -16.70
C THR A 17 28.31 18.12 -16.68
N VAL A 18 28.09 17.38 -15.59
CA VAL A 18 27.87 15.93 -15.74
C VAL A 18 26.39 15.75 -16.08
N VAL A 19 26.00 16.20 -17.29
CA VAL A 19 24.84 15.59 -17.96
C VAL A 19 25.37 14.25 -18.42
N ALA A 20 25.23 13.27 -17.53
CA ALA A 20 25.58 11.92 -17.86
C ALA A 20 24.69 11.50 -19.03
N ASP A 21 25.36 11.34 -20.17
CA ASP A 21 24.86 10.67 -21.37
C ASP A 21 24.51 9.22 -21.01
N HIS A 22 23.37 9.04 -20.36
CA HIS A 22 22.77 7.74 -20.15
C HIS A 22 21.90 7.46 -21.36
N SER A 23 22.52 7.19 -22.51
CA SER A 23 21.84 6.44 -23.55
C SER A 23 21.58 5.04 -23.00
N TRP A 24 20.49 4.89 -22.25
CA TRP A 24 20.02 3.59 -21.79
C TRP A 24 19.94 2.67 -23.01
N PRO A 25 20.38 1.40 -22.93
CA PRO A 25 20.24 0.48 -24.03
C PRO A 25 18.79 0.48 -24.53
N ALA A 26 18.55 0.54 -25.85
CA ALA A 26 17.20 0.63 -26.42
C ALA A 26 16.25 -0.44 -25.84
N CYS A 27 16.78 -1.63 -25.54
CA CYS A 27 16.04 -2.72 -24.90
C CYS A 27 15.49 -2.38 -23.51
N LEU A 28 16.12 -1.49 -22.75
CA LEU A 28 15.64 -1.04 -21.46
C LEU A 28 14.57 0.04 -21.58
N ALA A 29 14.70 0.96 -22.56
CA ALA A 29 13.63 1.88 -22.89
C ALA A 29 12.35 1.12 -23.30
N ASP A 30 12.50 0.05 -24.08
CA ASP A 30 11.39 -0.83 -24.47
C ASP A 30 10.77 -1.57 -23.26
N GLN A 31 11.60 -2.03 -22.32
CA GLN A 31 11.13 -2.68 -21.09
C GLN A 31 10.38 -1.72 -20.17
N ILE A 32 10.88 -0.49 -20.00
CA ILE A 32 10.20 0.55 -19.21
C ILE A 32 8.86 0.88 -19.86
N ALA A 33 8.83 1.09 -21.18
CA ALA A 33 7.60 1.37 -21.90
C ALA A 33 6.60 0.20 -21.82
N ALA A 34 7.07 -1.04 -21.81
CA ALA A 34 6.22 -2.21 -21.61
C ALA A 34 5.65 -2.27 -20.18
N ALA A 35 6.45 -1.98 -19.16
CA ALA A 35 6.00 -1.89 -17.78
C ALA A 35 4.99 -0.75 -17.59
N ASP A 36 5.22 0.42 -18.18
CA ASP A 36 4.30 1.54 -18.14
C ASP A 36 2.94 1.18 -18.74
N ARG A 37 2.92 0.52 -19.90
CA ARG A 37 1.67 0.03 -20.51
C ARG A 37 0.96 -0.99 -19.63
N ALA A 38 1.71 -1.87 -18.95
CA ALA A 38 1.13 -2.86 -18.03
C ALA A 38 0.54 -2.22 -16.77
N LEU A 39 1.08 -1.08 -16.32
CA LEU A 39 0.53 -0.29 -15.21
C LEU A 39 -0.74 0.46 -15.62
N ASP A 40 -0.87 0.85 -16.89
CA ASP A 40 -2.05 1.55 -17.39
C ASP A 40 -3.24 0.61 -17.71
N GLU A 41 -3.11 -0.69 -17.41
CA GLU A 41 -4.21 -1.66 -17.52
C GLU A 41 -5.40 -1.22 -16.65
N VAL A 42 -6.58 -1.17 -17.27
CA VAL A 42 -7.85 -0.82 -16.60
C VAL A 42 -8.37 -2.02 -15.79
N LEU A 43 -8.54 -1.81 -14.48
CA LEU A 43 -9.05 -2.80 -13.54
C LEU A 43 -10.56 -2.68 -13.28
N GLY A 44 -11.14 -1.52 -13.59
CA GLY A 44 -12.59 -1.30 -13.49
C GLY A 44 -12.96 0.17 -13.32
N VAL A 45 -14.26 0.43 -13.24
CA VAL A 45 -14.79 1.76 -12.95
C VAL A 45 -14.85 1.95 -11.44
N VAL A 46 -14.28 3.06 -10.93
CA VAL A 46 -14.33 3.37 -9.49
C VAL A 46 -15.78 3.61 -9.07
N ARG A 47 -16.20 3.18 -7.89
CA ARG A 47 -17.54 3.42 -7.34
C ARG A 47 -17.72 4.87 -6.96
N LEU A 48 -18.95 5.37 -7.09
CA LEU A 48 -19.29 6.79 -6.91
C LEU A 48 -18.77 7.38 -5.57
N GLY A 49 -18.80 6.62 -4.47
CA GLY A 49 -18.31 7.08 -3.16
C GLY A 49 -16.81 7.35 -3.09
N TRP A 50 -16.01 6.74 -3.98
CA TRP A 50 -14.55 6.82 -4.00
C TRP A 50 -14.00 7.63 -5.19
N ARG A 51 -14.82 7.89 -6.22
CA ARG A 51 -14.40 8.60 -7.45
C ARG A 51 -13.80 9.97 -7.14
N ARG A 52 -12.68 10.28 -7.80
CA ARG A 52 -12.03 11.61 -7.78
C ARG A 52 -11.59 12.09 -6.39
N ARG A 53 -11.45 11.16 -5.44
CA ARG A 53 -11.06 11.41 -4.05
C ARG A 53 -9.67 10.83 -3.78
N THR A 54 -9.03 11.33 -2.74
CA THR A 54 -7.90 10.67 -2.10
C THR A 54 -8.46 9.98 -0.85
N PRO A 55 -8.66 8.66 -0.86
CA PRO A 55 -9.16 7.94 0.30
C PRO A 55 -8.17 8.08 1.47
N ASP A 56 -8.71 8.27 2.67
CA ASP A 56 -7.93 8.09 3.89
C ASP A 56 -7.62 6.57 4.05
N PRO A 57 -6.35 6.16 4.22
CA PRO A 57 -5.97 4.77 4.42
C PRO A 57 -6.76 4.07 5.52
N GLN A 58 -7.04 4.76 6.61
CA GLN A 58 -7.78 4.21 7.74
C GLN A 58 -9.25 3.96 7.36
N ASP A 59 -9.96 4.95 6.82
CA ASP A 59 -11.33 4.81 6.34
C ASP A 59 -11.48 3.70 5.29
N LEU A 60 -10.54 3.62 4.33
CA LEU A 60 -10.58 2.61 3.28
C LEU A 60 -10.39 1.19 3.85
N LEU A 61 -9.45 0.99 4.77
CA LEU A 61 -9.24 -0.30 5.43
C LEU A 61 -10.39 -0.67 6.37
N GLN A 62 -11.06 0.29 7.01
CA GLN A 62 -12.27 0.03 7.79
C GLN A 62 -13.38 -0.55 6.90
N HIS A 63 -13.57 0.00 5.70
CA HIS A 63 -14.53 -0.55 4.75
C HIS A 63 -14.13 -1.94 4.24
N VAL A 64 -12.83 -2.19 4.00
CA VAL A 64 -12.33 -3.53 3.64
C VAL A 64 -12.59 -4.52 4.78
N ALA A 65 -12.25 -4.15 6.01
CA ALA A 65 -12.43 -5.00 7.18
C ALA A 65 -13.91 -5.32 7.42
N ALA A 66 -14.78 -4.32 7.33
CA ALA A 66 -16.22 -4.49 7.46
C ALA A 66 -16.78 -5.45 6.41
N ALA A 67 -16.39 -5.29 5.14
CA ALA A 67 -16.84 -6.18 4.06
C ALA A 67 -16.34 -7.63 4.26
N LEU A 68 -15.05 -7.80 4.57
CA LEU A 68 -14.47 -9.10 4.91
C LEU A 68 -15.18 -9.78 6.07
N ARG A 69 -15.46 -9.05 7.16
CA ARG A 69 -16.19 -9.58 8.32
C ARG A 69 -17.61 -9.98 7.91
N THR A 70 -18.31 -9.14 7.16
CA THR A 70 -19.69 -9.42 6.72
C THR A 70 -19.79 -10.70 5.90
N GLU A 71 -18.79 -11.02 5.08
CA GLU A 71 -18.83 -12.19 4.21
C GLU A 71 -18.30 -13.46 4.84
N THR A 72 -17.24 -13.33 5.62
CA THR A 72 -16.56 -14.49 6.20
C THR A 72 -17.07 -14.83 7.59
N GLY A 73 -17.68 -13.87 8.29
CA GLY A 73 -18.04 -13.96 9.71
C GLY A 73 -16.84 -13.93 10.65
N LEU A 74 -15.62 -13.72 10.14
CA LEU A 74 -14.39 -13.76 10.91
C LEU A 74 -13.98 -12.36 11.37
N GLY A 75 -13.19 -12.28 12.43
CA GLY A 75 -12.56 -11.01 12.81
C GLY A 75 -11.52 -10.58 11.78
N VAL A 76 -11.20 -9.29 11.73
CA VAL A 76 -10.23 -8.73 10.79
C VAL A 76 -9.29 -7.79 11.52
N VAL A 77 -7.97 -7.96 11.30
CA VAL A 77 -6.93 -7.09 11.87
C VAL A 77 -5.98 -6.65 10.76
N LEU A 78 -5.94 -5.35 10.46
CA LEU A 78 -5.11 -4.77 9.38
C LEU A 78 -4.29 -3.58 9.92
N ASN A 79 -3.15 -3.29 9.32
CA ASN A 79 -2.33 -2.12 9.63
C ASN A 79 -2.53 -1.02 8.59
N THR A 80 -2.63 0.25 9.03
CA THR A 80 -2.87 1.38 8.11
C THR A 80 -1.73 1.62 7.13
N SER A 81 -0.50 1.28 7.49
CA SER A 81 0.68 1.37 6.59
C SER A 81 0.64 0.37 5.42
N ALA A 82 -0.31 -0.57 5.40
CA ALA A 82 -0.53 -1.42 4.24
C ALA A 82 -1.05 -0.64 3.02
N LEU A 83 -1.59 0.57 3.24
CA LEU A 83 -2.05 1.49 2.20
C LEU A 83 -1.28 2.81 2.23
N HIS A 84 -1.14 3.42 1.06
CA HIS A 84 -0.67 4.79 0.90
C HIS A 84 -1.82 5.68 0.42
N GLU A 85 -1.74 6.98 0.69
CA GLU A 85 -2.66 7.95 0.09
C GLU A 85 -2.40 8.04 -1.42
N HIS A 86 -3.45 7.84 -2.22
CA HIS A 86 -3.39 8.03 -3.67
C HIS A 86 -4.72 8.58 -4.18
N ARG A 87 -4.65 9.58 -5.07
CA ARG A 87 -5.85 10.19 -5.64
C ARG A 87 -6.42 9.27 -6.72
N LEU A 88 -7.64 8.80 -6.51
CA LEU A 88 -8.37 7.97 -7.47
C LEU A 88 -9.00 8.81 -8.59
N GLY A 89 -9.03 8.25 -9.79
CA GLY A 89 -9.78 8.79 -10.92
C GLY A 89 -11.23 8.29 -10.97
N ASP A 90 -11.81 8.29 -12.18
CA ASP A 90 -13.08 7.61 -12.47
C ASP A 90 -12.88 6.13 -12.84
N ILE A 91 -11.69 5.81 -13.36
CA ILE A 91 -11.26 4.47 -13.75
C ILE A 91 -10.11 4.09 -12.83
N LEU A 92 -10.14 2.86 -12.31
CA LEU A 92 -9.06 2.29 -11.52
C LEU A 92 -8.09 1.60 -12.48
N THR A 93 -6.82 2.03 -12.50
CA THR A 93 -5.76 1.34 -13.24
C THR A 93 -4.90 0.48 -12.31
N ARG A 94 -4.05 -0.40 -12.87
CA ARG A 94 -3.05 -1.12 -12.08
C ARG A 94 -2.05 -0.17 -11.41
N ARG A 95 -1.72 0.96 -12.06
CA ARG A 95 -0.89 2.04 -11.51
C ARG A 95 -1.51 2.60 -10.23
N ASP A 96 -2.80 2.91 -10.26
CA ASP A 96 -3.52 3.45 -9.10
C ASP A 96 -3.54 2.44 -7.95
N LEU A 97 -3.83 1.17 -8.24
CA LEU A 97 -3.87 0.13 -7.22
C LEU A 97 -2.49 -0.14 -6.61
N ALA A 98 -1.42 -0.14 -7.43
CA ALA A 98 -0.05 -0.29 -6.95
C ALA A 98 0.42 0.92 -6.14
N ALA A 99 -0.01 2.13 -6.49
CA ALA A 99 0.27 3.34 -5.71
C ALA A 99 -0.46 3.32 -4.36
N LEU A 100 -1.69 2.79 -4.33
CA LEU A 100 -2.52 2.70 -3.13
C LEU A 100 -2.12 1.54 -2.21
N VAL A 101 -1.71 0.39 -2.76
CA VAL A 101 -1.37 -0.86 -2.04
C VAL A 101 0.05 -1.31 -2.41
N PRO A 102 1.10 -0.59 -2.00
CA PRO A 102 2.46 -0.76 -2.54
C PRO A 102 3.11 -2.11 -2.22
N TYR A 103 2.77 -2.71 -1.07
CA TYR A 103 3.34 -3.98 -0.63
C TYR A 103 2.53 -5.19 -1.10
N ASP A 104 1.27 -4.96 -1.47
CA ASP A 104 0.32 -5.99 -1.88
C ASP A 104 0.38 -7.24 -0.96
N ASN A 105 0.27 -6.98 0.34
CA ASN A 105 0.43 -8.01 1.37
C ASN A 105 -0.48 -9.21 1.12
N ARG A 106 0.05 -10.42 1.37
CA ARG A 106 -0.78 -11.62 1.35
C ARG A 106 -1.71 -11.58 2.53
N MET A 107 -2.96 -12.02 2.33
CA MET A 107 -3.87 -12.18 3.43
C MET A 107 -3.59 -13.52 4.11
N MET A 108 -3.78 -13.56 5.42
CA MET A 108 -3.53 -14.71 6.26
C MET A 108 -4.75 -14.94 7.13
N LEU A 109 -5.06 -16.21 7.39
CA LEU A 109 -6.00 -16.59 8.43
C LEU A 109 -5.21 -17.06 9.65
N ALA A 110 -5.47 -16.46 10.80
CA ALA A 110 -4.75 -16.72 12.04
C ALA A 110 -5.75 -17.00 13.17
N GLU A 111 -5.31 -17.75 14.19
CA GLU A 111 -6.07 -17.83 15.43
C GLU A 111 -6.05 -16.47 16.11
N ALA A 112 -7.20 -16.05 16.64
CA ALA A 112 -7.27 -14.81 17.39
C ALA A 112 -6.42 -14.95 18.64
N ALA A 113 -5.35 -14.17 18.73
CA ALA A 113 -4.61 -14.06 19.97
C ALA A 113 -5.54 -13.46 21.03
N SER A 114 -5.42 -13.93 22.27
CA SER A 114 -6.11 -13.33 23.41
C SER A 114 -5.74 -11.85 23.61
N GLN A 115 -4.70 -11.38 22.93
CA GLN A 115 -4.28 -9.98 22.85
C GLN A 115 -4.03 -9.61 21.39
N ILE A 116 -4.76 -8.62 20.89
CA ILE A 116 -4.42 -7.97 19.62
C ILE A 116 -3.04 -7.32 19.78
N PRO A 117 -2.12 -7.48 18.81
CA PRO A 117 -0.78 -6.94 18.94
C PRO A 117 -0.77 -5.44 19.26
N ALA A 118 0.16 -5.03 20.12
CA ALA A 118 0.29 -3.64 20.51
C ALA A 118 0.83 -2.80 19.33
N THR A 119 0.24 -1.63 19.11
CA THR A 119 0.62 -0.71 18.04
C THR A 119 2.04 -0.14 18.17
N ALA A 120 2.67 -0.24 19.34
CA ALA A 120 3.99 0.37 19.60
C ALA A 120 5.13 -0.23 18.76
N GLU A 121 4.97 -1.46 18.27
CA GLU A 121 5.98 -2.15 17.44
C GLU A 121 5.63 -2.12 15.95
N LEU A 122 4.51 -1.53 15.58
CA LEU A 122 3.97 -1.55 14.22
C LEU A 122 4.05 -0.18 13.58
N ASP A 123 4.39 -0.16 12.29
CA ASP A 123 4.29 1.06 11.52
C ASP A 123 2.81 1.36 11.26
N GLY A 124 2.26 2.41 11.91
CA GLY A 124 0.88 2.87 11.71
C GLY A 124 -0.13 2.34 12.74
N SER A 125 -1.40 2.68 12.51
CA SER A 125 -2.52 2.29 13.38
C SER A 125 -3.06 0.92 12.99
N LEU A 126 -3.68 0.23 13.94
CA LEU A 126 -4.40 -1.01 13.67
C LEU A 126 -5.89 -0.74 13.42
N ILE A 127 -6.41 -1.36 12.38
CA ILE A 127 -7.84 -1.53 12.13
C ILE A 127 -8.21 -2.89 12.69
N VAL A 128 -9.11 -2.88 13.66
CA VAL A 128 -9.62 -4.09 14.32
C VAL A 128 -11.12 -4.09 14.11
N ASP A 129 -11.62 -5.09 13.40
CA ASP A 129 -13.06 -5.29 13.21
C ASP A 129 -13.42 -6.72 13.61
N LEU A 130 -13.99 -6.88 14.80
CA LEU A 130 -14.37 -8.19 15.36
C LEU A 130 -15.89 -8.36 15.33
N PRO A 131 -16.40 -9.60 15.22
CA PRO A 131 -17.80 -9.89 15.53
C PRO A 131 -18.10 -9.69 17.02
N ASP A 132 -19.38 -9.56 17.38
CA ASP A 132 -19.84 -9.37 18.77
C ASP A 132 -19.61 -10.61 19.66
N CYS A 133 -19.35 -11.78 19.05
CA CYS A 133 -18.94 -13.00 19.73
C CYS A 133 -17.41 -13.17 19.69
N ASP A 134 -16.87 -13.99 20.59
CA ASP A 134 -15.44 -14.34 20.58
C ASP A 134 -15.07 -14.96 19.23
N ALA A 135 -14.36 -14.19 18.40
CA ALA A 135 -13.82 -14.68 17.13
C ALA A 135 -12.62 -15.57 17.44
N GLU A 136 -12.73 -16.87 17.21
CA GLU A 136 -11.58 -17.78 17.34
C GLU A 136 -10.52 -17.56 16.26
N MET A 137 -10.93 -16.97 15.12
CA MET A 137 -10.08 -16.77 13.95
C MET A 137 -10.19 -15.34 13.43
N VAL A 138 -9.07 -14.81 12.94
CA VAL A 138 -8.98 -13.50 12.30
C VAL A 138 -8.32 -13.57 10.93
N ILE A 139 -8.77 -12.71 10.02
CA ILE A 139 -8.07 -12.41 8.77
C ILE A 139 -7.12 -11.24 9.02
N THR A 140 -5.87 -11.38 8.60
CA THR A 140 -4.83 -10.36 8.76
C THR A 140 -3.88 -10.36 7.56
N THR A 141 -2.85 -9.50 7.57
CA THR A 141 -1.80 -9.49 6.56
C THR A 141 -0.64 -10.41 6.97
N ASP A 142 0.16 -10.88 6.02
CA ASP A 142 1.39 -11.64 6.29
C ASP A 142 2.45 -10.88 7.08
N TYR A 143 2.40 -9.55 7.03
CA TYR A 143 3.17 -8.68 7.93
C TYR A 143 2.77 -8.88 9.39
N LEU A 144 1.48 -8.79 9.71
CA LEU A 144 0.95 -8.91 11.07
C LEU A 144 0.85 -10.36 11.56
N ALA A 145 0.64 -11.31 10.65
CA ALA A 145 0.44 -12.73 10.96
C ALA A 145 1.56 -13.36 11.80
N ARG A 146 2.77 -12.77 11.78
CA ARG A 146 3.91 -13.20 12.61
C ARG A 146 3.67 -13.05 14.11
N GLN A 147 2.71 -12.20 14.49
CA GLN A 147 2.33 -11.93 15.87
C GLN A 147 1.13 -12.79 16.31
N PHE A 148 0.57 -13.60 15.41
CA PHE A 148 -0.57 -14.46 15.70
C PHE A 148 -0.18 -15.95 15.75
N PRO A 149 -0.84 -16.76 16.59
CA PRO A 149 -0.70 -18.20 16.55
C PRO A 149 -1.31 -18.79 15.26
N ALA A 150 -0.70 -19.90 14.81
CA ALA A 150 -1.24 -20.78 13.77
C ALA A 150 -1.70 -20.09 12.46
N ALA A 151 -0.94 -19.10 11.98
CA ALA A 151 -1.28 -18.41 10.72
C ALA A 151 -1.12 -19.32 9.48
N ARG A 152 -2.13 -19.32 8.61
CA ARG A 152 -2.12 -19.99 7.30
C ARG A 152 -2.46 -19.02 6.17
N PRO A 153 -1.94 -19.22 4.95
CA PRO A 153 -2.26 -18.35 3.82
C PRO A 153 -3.76 -18.32 3.49
N HIS A 154 -4.29 -17.12 3.26
CA HIS A 154 -5.56 -16.90 2.59
C HIS A 154 -5.30 -16.75 1.07
N PRO A 155 -6.18 -17.25 0.19
CA PRO A 155 -5.91 -17.24 -1.26
C PRO A 155 -5.78 -15.84 -1.87
N ALA A 156 -6.52 -14.87 -1.34
CA ALA A 156 -6.54 -13.50 -1.85
C ALA A 156 -5.46 -12.61 -1.21
N ARG A 157 -5.09 -11.55 -1.94
CA ARG A 157 -4.18 -10.50 -1.49
C ARG A 157 -4.95 -9.23 -1.11
N LEU A 158 -4.32 -8.32 -0.36
CA LEU A 158 -4.97 -7.08 0.06
C LEU A 158 -5.43 -6.23 -1.14
N SER A 159 -4.62 -6.17 -2.21
CA SER A 159 -4.99 -5.40 -3.41
C SER A 159 -6.25 -5.93 -4.09
N GLU A 160 -6.53 -7.23 -3.99
CA GLU A 160 -7.75 -7.83 -4.52
C GLU A 160 -8.97 -7.29 -3.76
N PHE A 161 -8.94 -7.28 -2.43
CA PHE A 161 -10.04 -6.72 -1.62
C PHE A 161 -10.22 -5.22 -1.81
N VAL A 162 -9.12 -4.47 -1.90
CA VAL A 162 -9.16 -3.02 -2.15
C VAL A 162 -9.74 -2.72 -3.53
N ARG A 163 -9.25 -3.39 -4.59
CA ARG A 163 -9.81 -3.26 -5.96
C ARG A 163 -11.31 -3.50 -5.94
N THR A 164 -11.69 -4.61 -5.35
CA THR A 164 -13.05 -5.12 -5.26
C THR A 164 -13.98 -4.14 -4.55
N LEU A 165 -13.56 -3.60 -3.41
CA LEU A 165 -14.27 -2.55 -2.70
C LEU A 165 -14.46 -1.30 -3.59
N LEU A 166 -13.39 -0.90 -4.29
CA LEU A 166 -13.36 0.30 -5.12
C LEU A 166 -14.15 0.16 -6.42
N THR A 167 -14.27 -1.05 -6.99
CA THR A 167 -14.98 -1.29 -8.27
C THR A 167 -16.36 -1.92 -8.10
N GLY A 168 -16.68 -2.46 -6.92
CA GLY A 168 -17.98 -3.02 -6.58
C GLY A 168 -18.20 -4.46 -7.04
N SER A 169 -17.12 -5.22 -7.24
CA SER A 169 -17.16 -6.58 -7.75
C SER A 169 -16.57 -7.54 -6.72
N TRP A 170 -17.35 -7.86 -5.67
CA TRP A 170 -16.94 -8.80 -4.63
C TRP A 170 -16.80 -10.24 -5.14
N PRO A 171 -15.65 -10.93 -4.94
CA PRO A 171 -15.51 -12.34 -5.32
C PRO A 171 -16.44 -13.26 -4.54
#